data_AF-A0A699QHP7-F1
#
_entry.id   AF-A0A699QHP7-F1
#
_cell.length_a   1.000
_cell.length_b   1.000
_cell.length_c   1.000
_cell.angle_alpha   90.00
_cell.angle_beta   90.00
_cell.angle_gamma   90.00
#
_symmetry.space_group_name_H-M   'P 1'
#
loop_
_entity.id
_entity.type
_entity.pdbx_description
1 polymer ?
#
loop_
_entity_poly.entity_id
_entity_poly.type
_entity_poly.pdbx_seq_one_letter_code
_entity_poly.pdbx_strand_id
1 'polypeptide(L)'
;DLDAYISQDPYLSKHRGEYMQRNGAQNPWQHQVDIKLLQDIFTNIGKDRNTLQLTVDIFNVGNLINKNWGRAQFANRTALLSYQGYNSAGQPVFTFPYLVAPTVTRGSGTTPGVISAAGTPLSTTYRDDVTSLASRWQMQLGIRYIFN
;
A
#
# COMPACT_ATOMS: atom_id res chain seq x y z
N ASP A 1 12.83 12.91 15.20
CA ASP A 1 11.84 12.30 14.30
C ASP A 1 12.17 12.46 12.83
N LEU A 2 12.19 13.68 12.27
CA LEU A 2 12.49 13.89 10.85
C LEU A 2 13.86 13.33 10.42
N ASP A 3 14.89 13.55 11.23
CA ASP A 3 16.25 13.06 10.96
C ASP A 3 16.32 11.52 10.83
N ALA A 4 15.65 10.81 11.75
CA ALA A 4 15.54 9.36 11.72
C ALA A 4 14.75 8.89 10.49
N TYR A 5 13.68 9.61 10.12
CA TYR A 5 12.88 9.30 8.94
C TYR A 5 13.67 9.44 7.62
N ILE A 6 14.49 10.49 7.51
CA ILE A 6 15.38 10.69 6.36
C ILE A 6 16.42 9.56 6.32
N SER A 7 16.98 9.21 7.48
CA SER A 7 18.07 8.22 7.56
C SER A 7 17.62 6.79 7.24
N GLN A 8 16.36 6.43 7.53
CA GLN A 8 15.86 5.08 7.21
C GLN A 8 15.56 4.86 5.72
N ASP A 9 15.37 5.93 4.94
CA ASP A 9 15.09 5.82 3.51
C ASP A 9 16.36 5.92 2.67
N PRO A 10 16.67 4.94 1.80
CA PRO A 10 17.88 4.99 0.97
C PRO A 10 17.94 6.18 0.01
N TYR A 11 16.79 6.62 -0.53
CA TYR A 11 16.75 7.76 -1.43
C TYR A 11 16.86 9.08 -0.67
N LEU A 12 16.12 9.27 0.42
CA LEU A 12 16.15 10.51 1.20
C LEU A 12 17.50 10.70 1.90
N SER A 13 18.08 9.64 2.47
CA SER A 13 19.38 9.71 3.14
C SER A 13 20.49 10.14 2.17
N LYS A 14 20.46 9.65 0.93
CA LYS A 14 21.43 10.01 -0.12
C LYS A 14 21.29 11.46 -0.60
N HIS A 15 20.08 12.02 -0.57
CA HIS A 15 19.80 13.40 -1.01
C HIS A 15 19.57 14.36 0.16
N ARG A 16 20.16 14.06 1.32
CA ARG A 16 19.99 14.86 2.52
C ARG A 16 20.63 16.24 2.32
N GLY A 17 19.85 17.29 2.58
CA GLY A 17 20.27 18.69 2.38
C GLY A 17 20.11 19.19 0.94
N GLU A 18 19.66 18.33 0.03
CA GLU A 18 19.36 18.67 -1.34
C GLU A 18 17.85 18.79 -1.57
N TYR A 19 17.47 19.38 -2.71
CA TYR A 19 16.09 19.30 -3.17
C TYR A 19 15.78 17.90 -3.70
N MET A 20 14.71 17.31 -3.19
CA MET A 20 14.22 16.04 -3.72
C MET A 20 13.83 16.20 -5.19
N GLN A 21 14.36 15.32 -6.04
CA GLN A 21 13.97 15.28 -7.44
C GLN A 21 12.49 14.89 -7.58
N ARG A 22 11.84 15.46 -8.60
CA ARG A 22 10.46 15.11 -8.95
C ARG A 22 10.41 13.63 -9.35
N ASN A 23 9.59 12.85 -8.63
CA ASN A 23 9.47 11.40 -8.81
C ASN A 23 10.80 10.62 -8.64
N GLY A 24 11.78 11.18 -7.93
CA GLY A 24 13.08 10.50 -7.76
C GLY A 24 13.03 9.30 -6.81
N ALA A 25 12.10 9.30 -5.86
CA ALA A 25 11.79 8.12 -5.05
C ALA A 25 10.77 7.24 -5.78
N GLN A 26 11.01 5.93 -5.81
CA GLN A 26 10.14 4.95 -6.46
C GLN A 26 9.58 3.98 -5.43
N ASN A 27 8.40 3.42 -5.67
CA ASN A 27 7.86 2.40 -4.78
C ASN A 27 8.75 1.14 -4.80
N PRO A 28 8.78 0.38 -3.68
CA PRO A 28 9.46 -0.91 -3.62
C PRO A 28 8.96 -1.88 -4.69
N TRP A 29 9.82 -2.81 -5.07
CA TRP A 29 9.49 -3.84 -6.04
C TRP A 29 8.39 -4.77 -5.50
N GLN A 30 7.40 -5.09 -6.33
CA GLN A 30 6.34 -6.04 -6.02
C GLN A 30 6.45 -7.28 -6.94
N HIS A 31 6.37 -8.48 -6.35
CA HIS A 31 6.26 -9.72 -7.10
C HIS A 31 4.84 -10.27 -6.97
N GLN A 32 4.18 -10.54 -8.10
CA GLN A 32 2.88 -11.20 -8.12
C GLN A 32 2.97 -12.41 -9.06
N VAL A 33 2.48 -13.55 -8.58
CA VAL A 33 2.42 -14.80 -9.35
C VAL A 33 0.97 -15.25 -9.40
N ASP A 34 0.48 -15.46 -10.62
CA ASP A 34 -0.88 -15.91 -10.90
C ASP A 34 -0.83 -17.31 -11.53
N ILE A 35 -1.81 -18.16 -11.23
CA ILE A 35 -1.90 -19.53 -11.77
C ILE A 35 -3.27 -19.71 -12.42
N LYS A 36 -3.28 -20.32 -13.60
CA LYS A 36 -4.49 -20.75 -14.30
C LYS A 36 -4.39 -22.23 -14.64
N LEU A 37 -5.41 -23.00 -14.25
CA LEU A 37 -5.59 -24.39 -14.64
C LEU A 37 -6.79 -24.52 -15.55
N LEU A 38 -6.65 -25.24 -16.66
CA LEU A 38 -7.73 -25.60 -17.56
C LEU A 38 -7.78 -27.12 -17.70
N GLN A 39 -8.98 -27.69 -17.63
CA GLN A 39 -9.23 -29.11 -17.85
C GLN A 39 -10.37 -29.28 -18.85
N ASP A 40 -10.04 -29.92 -19.97
CA ASP A 40 -11.05 -30.33 -20.95
C ASP A 40 -11.61 -31.70 -20.58
N ILE A 41 -12.93 -31.80 -20.59
CA ILE A 41 -13.69 -33.03 -20.37
C ILE A 41 -14.49 -33.27 -21.65
N PHE A 42 -14.16 -34.35 -22.35
CA PHE A 42 -14.88 -34.74 -23.55
C PHE A 42 -16.13 -35.52 -23.17
N THR A 43 -17.27 -35.10 -23.71
CA THR A 43 -18.56 -35.75 -23.45
C THR A 43 -19.34 -35.86 -24.74
N ASN A 44 -20.02 -37.00 -24.93
CA ASN A 44 -20.90 -37.20 -26.07
C ASN A 44 -22.30 -36.74 -25.65
N ILE A 45 -22.68 -35.54 -26.06
CA ILE A 45 -24.02 -35.00 -25.87
C ILE A 45 -24.69 -34.96 -27.24
N GLY A 46 -25.66 -35.84 -27.46
CA GLY A 46 -26.30 -36.03 -28.77
C GLY A 46 -25.47 -36.93 -29.70
N LYS A 47 -25.32 -36.51 -30.96
CA LYS A 47 -24.59 -37.26 -31.99
C LYS A 47 -23.10 -36.87 -32.06
N ASP A 48 -22.76 -35.72 -31.49
CA ASP A 48 -21.45 -35.11 -31.64
C ASP A 48 -20.66 -35.15 -30.33
N ARG A 49 -19.34 -35.30 -30.45
CA ARG A 49 -18.41 -35.25 -29.31
C ARG A 49 -18.17 -33.79 -28.94
N ASN A 50 -18.79 -33.34 -27.86
CA ASN A 50 -18.64 -31.98 -27.36
C ASN A 50 -17.54 -31.90 -26.29
N THR A 51 -17.09 -30.68 -26.00
CA THR A 51 -16.07 -30.44 -24.95
C THR A 51 -16.62 -29.52 -23.87
N LEU A 52 -16.50 -29.97 -22.62
CA LEU A 52 -16.72 -29.15 -21.43
C LEU A 52 -15.37 -28.76 -20.84
N GLN A 53 -15.04 -27.49 -20.86
CA GLN A 53 -13.80 -26.96 -20.28
C GLN A 53 -14.08 -26.35 -18.91
N LEU A 54 -13.40 -26.87 -17.89
CA LEU A 54 -13.37 -26.31 -16.54
C LEU A 54 -12.11 -25.47 -16.37
N THR A 55 -12.24 -24.32 -15.72
CA THR A 55 -11.13 -23.41 -15.46
C THR A 55 -11.09 -22.95 -14.02
N VAL A 56 -9.88 -22.85 -13.47
CA VAL A 56 -9.59 -22.29 -12.16
C VAL A 56 -8.49 -21.25 -12.34
N ASP A 57 -8.81 -19.99 -12.08
CA ASP A 57 -7.87 -18.86 -12.08
C ASP A 57 -7.61 -18.45 -10.63
N ILE A 58 -6.34 -18.40 -10.21
CA ILE A 58 -5.91 -17.93 -8.90
C ILE A 58 -4.92 -16.78 -9.10
N PHE A 59 -5.33 -15.58 -8.72
CA PHE A 59 -4.51 -14.39 -8.74
C PHE A 59 -3.79 -14.23 -7.40
N ASN A 60 -2.53 -13.80 -7.46
CA ASN A 60 -1.65 -13.57 -6.32
C ASN A 60 -1.51 -14.82 -5.43
N VAL A 61 -1.11 -15.94 -6.03
CA VAL A 61 -0.90 -17.23 -5.36
C VAL A 61 0.13 -17.13 -4.25
N GLY A 62 1.15 -16.28 -4.41
CA GLY A 62 2.11 -15.99 -3.35
C GLY A 62 1.42 -15.55 -2.07
N ASN A 63 0.43 -14.66 -2.16
CA ASN A 63 -0.35 -14.17 -1.03
C ASN A 63 -1.27 -15.25 -0.41
N LEU A 64 -1.85 -16.11 -1.25
CA LEU A 64 -2.63 -17.27 -0.81
C LEU A 64 -1.79 -18.20 0.09
N ILE A 65 -0.53 -18.43 -0.28
CA ILE A 65 0.40 -19.30 0.47
C ILE A 65 0.96 -18.57 1.71
N ASN A 66 1.38 -17.32 1.55
CA ASN A 66 1.93 -16.50 2.62
C ASN A 66 1.40 -15.07 2.51
N LYS A 67 0.66 -14.64 3.53
CA LYS A 67 0.06 -13.30 3.58
C LYS A 67 1.04 -12.14 3.37
N ASN A 68 2.35 -12.35 3.58
CA ASN A 68 3.40 -11.33 3.43
C ASN A 68 3.95 -11.25 1.98
N TRP A 69 3.62 -12.21 1.12
CA TRP A 69 4.05 -12.21 -0.28
C TRP A 69 3.01 -11.54 -1.17
N GLY A 70 3.50 -10.94 -2.27
CA GLY A 70 2.66 -10.24 -3.24
C GLY A 70 1.87 -9.07 -2.68
N ARG A 71 2.39 -8.42 -1.62
CA ARG A 71 1.82 -7.17 -1.12
C ARG A 71 2.30 -5.99 -1.94
N ALA A 72 1.38 -5.14 -2.33
CA ALA A 72 1.71 -3.82 -2.84
C ALA A 72 2.15 -2.90 -1.69
N GLN A 73 3.10 -2.02 -1.95
CA GLN A 73 3.53 -0.99 -1.00
C GLN A 73 3.35 0.40 -1.61
N PHE A 74 2.96 1.35 -0.77
CA PHE A 74 2.75 2.75 -1.15
C PHE A 74 3.42 3.70 -0.18
N ALA A 75 3.82 4.86 -0.68
CA ALA A 75 4.38 5.92 0.16
C ALA A 75 3.34 6.39 1.20
N ASN A 76 3.76 6.53 2.46
CA ASN A 76 2.92 7.06 3.52
C ASN A 76 2.51 8.51 3.24
N ARG A 77 3.46 9.33 2.75
CA ARG A 77 3.25 10.72 2.36
C ARG A 77 4.17 11.11 1.21
N THR A 78 3.65 11.92 0.29
CA THR A 78 4.42 12.55 -0.78
C THR A 78 4.93 13.94 -0.40
N ALA A 79 4.28 14.60 0.56
CA ALA A 79 4.74 15.83 1.19
C ALA A 79 5.15 15.56 2.65
N LEU A 80 6.45 15.56 2.91
CA LEU A 80 7.00 15.25 4.24
C LEU A 80 6.84 16.39 5.24
N LEU A 81 6.90 17.64 4.78
CA LEU A 81 6.77 18.83 5.62
C LEU A 81 5.47 19.56 5.33
N SER A 82 4.88 20.14 6.37
CA SER A 82 3.70 21.01 6.26
C SER A 82 4.09 22.43 6.62
N TYR A 83 3.77 23.38 5.74
CA TYR A 83 3.96 24.81 6.01
C TYR A 83 3.01 25.27 7.14
N GLN A 84 3.52 26.10 8.05
CA GLN A 84 2.76 26.59 9.22
C GLN A 84 2.56 28.12 9.21
N GLY A 85 3.25 28.85 8.34
CA GLY A 85 3.23 30.31 8.31
C GLY A 85 4.63 30.90 8.44
N TYR A 86 4.69 32.20 8.69
CA TYR A 86 5.93 32.92 8.96
C TYR A 86 6.05 33.21 10.47
N ASN A 87 7.26 33.11 11.02
CA ASN A 87 7.54 33.60 12.36
C ASN A 87 7.59 35.14 12.41
N SER A 88 7.78 35.73 13.59
CA SER A 88 7.89 37.19 13.77
C SER A 88 9.04 37.83 13.00
N ALA A 89 10.05 37.06 12.60
CA ALA A 89 11.16 37.50 11.76
C ALA A 89 10.90 37.33 10.25
N GLY A 90 9.69 36.93 9.84
CA GLY A 90 9.32 36.73 8.45
C GLY A 90 9.90 35.46 7.82
N GLN A 91 10.41 34.51 8.61
CA GLN A 91 10.98 33.26 8.12
C GLN A 91 9.89 32.17 8.06
N PRO A 92 9.83 31.37 6.98
CA PRO A 92 8.82 30.33 6.86
C PRO A 92 9.08 29.20 7.87
N VAL A 93 8.02 28.78 8.55
CA VAL A 93 8.06 27.70 9.55
C VAL A 93 7.37 26.47 8.95
N PHE A 94 8.01 25.33 9.13
CA PHE A 94 7.49 24.03 8.71
C PHE A 94 7.43 23.08 9.89
N THR A 95 6.51 22.12 9.82
CA THR A 95 6.40 21.03 10.78
C THR A 95 6.53 19.68 10.09
N PHE A 96 7.04 18.69 10.82
CA PHE A 96 7.04 17.28 10.42
C PHE A 96 5.88 16.57 11.14
N PRO A 97 4.73 16.38 10.48
CA PRO A 97 3.53 15.83 11.11
C PRO A 97 3.64 14.31 11.37
N TYR A 98 2.96 13.86 12.44
CA TYR A 98 2.75 12.44 12.74
C TYR A 98 1.99 11.72 11.62
N LEU A 99 2.19 10.41 11.48
CA LEU A 99 1.37 9.57 10.59
C LEU A 99 -0.10 9.61 11.02
N VAL A 100 -0.35 9.46 12.32
CA VAL A 100 -1.65 9.65 12.97
C VAL A 100 -1.47 10.69 14.07
N ALA A 101 -2.22 11.80 14.00
CA ALA A 101 -2.10 12.87 14.98
C ALA A 101 -2.54 12.42 16.38
N PRO A 102 -1.89 12.90 17.45
CA PRO A 102 -2.36 12.67 18.83
C PRO A 102 -3.73 13.32 19.04
N THR A 103 -4.57 12.66 19.83
CA THR A 103 -5.86 13.23 20.26
C THR A 103 -5.64 14.00 21.54
N VAL A 104 -5.94 15.30 21.50
CA VAL A 104 -5.86 16.19 22.66
C VAL A 104 -7.27 16.50 23.13
N THR A 105 -7.61 16.11 24.35
CA THR A 105 -8.84 16.59 25.00
C THR A 105 -8.51 17.95 25.60
N ARG A 106 -9.01 19.03 24.97
CA ARG A 106 -8.87 20.38 25.52
C ARG A 106 -9.75 20.49 26.76
N GLY A 107 -9.16 20.84 27.90
CA GLY A 107 -9.94 21.31 29.05
C GLY A 107 -10.65 22.62 28.70
N SER A 108 -11.73 22.94 29.42
CA SER A 108 -12.37 24.26 29.28
C SER A 108 -11.51 25.35 29.95
N GLY A 109 -11.51 26.55 29.36
CA GLY A 109 -10.81 27.72 29.91
C GLY A 109 -9.29 27.70 29.73
N THR A 110 -8.55 27.98 30.81
CA THR A 110 -7.08 28.10 30.85
C THR A 110 -6.35 26.77 31.10
N THR A 111 -7.07 25.65 31.23
CA THR A 111 -6.47 24.34 31.51
C THR A 111 -5.77 23.81 30.24
N PRO A 112 -4.46 23.52 30.28
CA PRO A 112 -3.77 22.88 29.15
C PRO A 112 -4.49 21.58 28.75
N GLY A 113 -4.70 21.38 27.46
CA GLY A 113 -5.29 20.14 26.96
C GLY A 113 -4.40 18.95 27.31
N VAL A 114 -5.00 17.85 27.75
CA VAL A 114 -4.28 16.61 28.05
C VAL A 114 -4.30 15.74 26.80
N ILE A 115 -3.16 15.09 26.50
CA ILE A 115 -3.08 14.10 25.44
C ILE A 115 -3.82 12.85 25.92
N SER A 116 -4.97 12.57 25.31
CA SER A 116 -5.82 11.43 25.67
C SER A 116 -5.53 10.19 24.83
N ALA A 117 -4.83 10.36 23.70
CA ALA A 117 -4.24 9.27 22.92
C ALA A 117 -2.95 9.76 22.25
N ALA A 118 -1.86 9.00 22.41
CA ALA A 118 -0.60 9.29 21.75
C ALA A 118 -0.73 9.16 20.22
N GLY A 119 -0.05 10.03 19.48
CA GLY A 119 0.03 9.95 18.03
C GLY A 119 1.02 8.87 17.58
N THR A 120 0.87 8.41 16.34
CA THR A 120 1.81 7.46 15.73
C THR A 120 2.83 8.23 14.90
N PRO A 121 4.14 8.11 15.18
CA PRO A 121 5.17 8.81 14.42
C PRO A 121 5.18 8.33 12.97
N LEU A 122 5.45 9.25 12.04
CA LEU A 122 5.78 8.89 10.67
C LEU A 122 7.23 8.40 10.65
N SER A 123 7.41 7.08 10.71
CA SER A 123 8.72 6.44 10.87
C SER A 123 9.21 5.69 9.62
N THR A 124 8.34 5.31 8.70
CA THR A 124 8.72 4.58 7.47
C THR A 124 8.22 5.29 6.21
N THR A 125 9.00 5.20 5.13
CA THR A 125 8.60 5.80 3.84
C THR A 125 7.40 5.11 3.25
N TYR A 126 7.45 3.77 3.20
CA TYR A 126 6.44 2.94 2.58
C TYR A 126 5.66 2.16 3.64
N ARG A 127 4.42 1.85 3.30
CA ARG A 127 3.55 0.95 4.05
C ARG A 127 2.95 -0.09 3.12
N ASP A 128 2.69 -1.27 3.67
CA ASP A 128 1.92 -2.30 3.00
C ASP A 128 0.49 -1.83 2.76
N ASP A 129 -0.04 -2.12 1.58
CA ASP A 129 -1.47 -2.05 1.35
C ASP A 129 -2.12 -3.30 1.92
N VAL A 130 -2.82 -3.14 3.03
CA VAL A 130 -3.58 -4.24 3.67
C VAL A 130 -5.08 -4.13 3.42
N THR A 131 -5.50 -3.11 2.68
CA THR A 131 -6.91 -2.73 2.57
C THR A 131 -7.49 -3.03 1.20
N SER A 132 -6.70 -2.91 0.13
CA SER A 132 -7.19 -3.08 -1.24
C SER A 132 -7.04 -4.51 -1.76
N LEU A 133 -7.57 -4.73 -2.98
CA LEU A 133 -7.41 -5.97 -3.73
C LEU A 133 -5.97 -6.21 -4.21
N ALA A 134 -5.13 -5.16 -4.27
CA ALA A 134 -3.75 -5.26 -4.78
C ALA A 134 -2.86 -6.21 -3.95
N SER A 135 -3.21 -6.46 -2.69
CA SER A 135 -2.49 -7.36 -1.78
C SER A 135 -3.31 -8.57 -1.35
N ARG A 136 -4.41 -8.88 -2.06
CA ARG A 136 -5.29 -10.01 -1.77
C ARG A 136 -5.19 -11.04 -2.88
N TRP A 137 -5.26 -12.31 -2.51
CA TRP A 137 -5.50 -13.37 -3.49
C TRP A 137 -6.97 -13.39 -3.90
N GLN A 138 -7.23 -13.77 -5.14
CA GLN A 138 -8.58 -13.91 -5.70
C GLN A 138 -8.65 -15.21 -6.49
N MET A 139 -9.80 -15.88 -6.45
CA MET A 139 -10.04 -17.08 -7.26
C MET A 139 -11.30 -16.90 -8.10
N GLN A 140 -11.22 -17.33 -9.36
CA GLN A 140 -12.34 -17.39 -10.28
C GLN A 140 -12.48 -18.80 -10.84
N LEU A 141 -13.72 -19.30 -10.85
CA LEU A 141 -14.09 -20.58 -11.46
C LEU A 141 -14.85 -20.28 -12.74
N GLY A 142 -14.53 -21.01 -13.81
CA GLY A 142 -15.19 -20.86 -15.11
C GLY A 142 -15.56 -22.19 -15.73
N ILE A 143 -16.67 -22.18 -16.46
CA ILE A 143 -17.16 -23.30 -17.26
C ILE A 143 -17.39 -22.81 -18.69
N ARG A 144 -16.88 -23.54 -19.67
CA ARG A 144 -17.08 -23.24 -21.09
C ARG A 144 -17.53 -24.51 -21.80
N TYR A 145 -18.60 -24.40 -22.57
CA TYR A 145 -19.08 -25.46 -23.47
C TYR A 145 -18.66 -25.14 -24.90
N ILE A 146 -18.06 -26.12 -25.58
CA ILE A 146 -17.59 -25.99 -26.95
C ILE A 146 -18.37 -26.99 -27.80
N PHE A 147 -19.16 -26.44 -28.73
CA PHE A 147 -19.90 -27.20 -29.73
C PHE A 147 -18.93 -27.68 -30.81
N ASN A 148 -18.96 -28.97 -31.12
CA ASN A 148 -18.22 -29.59 -32.23
C ASN A 148 -19.18 -30.19 -33.23
#